data_AF-A0A2M7CI50-F1
#
_entry.id   AF-A0A2M7CI50-F1
#
_cell.length_a   1.000
_cell.length_b   1.000
_cell.length_c   1.000
_cell.angle_alpha   90.00
_cell.angle_beta   90.00
_cell.angle_gamma   90.00
#
_symmetry.space_group_name_H-M   'P 1'
#
loop_
_entity.id
_entity.type
_entity.pdbx_description
1 polymer ?
#
loop_
_entity_poly.entity_id
_entity_poly.type
_entity_poly.pdbx_seq_one_letter_code
_entity_poly.pdbx_strand_id
1 'polypeptide(L)'
;MFWGGLFIMKIFSKQILVFVSLGFIVFLIILLNQQPLPSKEVGESREKKPENNPEKIQTKSPAQSPVLEVAKKSAEKILPDNFLIKNVPFISQAPKKIWDDLHREACEEATLIIAKNYLDNNRASEINAQVGDKEIKKIVAWQEENWGGHFDLSLKKVKEMAEKIYGIKSEVADIENSDDIKKIVSA
;
A
#
# COMPACT_ATOMS: atom_id res chain seq x y z
N MET A 1 11.22 26.23 -72.08
CA MET A 1 9.98 25.96 -71.32
C MET A 1 10.38 25.43 -69.94
N PHE A 2 10.86 26.31 -69.04
CA PHE A 2 11.33 25.94 -67.69
C PHE A 2 10.83 27.01 -66.70
N TRP A 3 9.54 26.95 -66.34
CA TRP A 3 8.94 27.85 -65.34
C TRP A 3 8.05 27.14 -64.29
N GLY A 4 7.93 25.80 -64.35
CA GLY A 4 7.03 25.04 -63.46
C GLY A 4 7.58 24.73 -62.05
N GLY A 5 8.91 24.62 -61.89
CA GLY A 5 9.51 24.15 -60.62
C GLY A 5 9.47 25.16 -59.48
N LEU A 6 9.60 26.46 -59.77
CA LEU A 6 9.62 27.51 -58.75
C LEU A 6 8.24 27.74 -58.10
N PHE A 7 7.16 27.40 -58.82
CA PHE A 7 5.79 27.63 -58.39
C PHE A 7 5.33 26.57 -57.37
N ILE A 8 5.72 25.30 -57.60
CA ILE A 8 5.37 24.18 -56.73
C ILE A 8 6.09 24.30 -55.37
N MET A 9 7.38 24.67 -55.35
CA MET A 9 8.14 24.87 -54.10
C MET A 9 7.56 25.98 -53.21
N LYS A 10 7.02 27.06 -53.79
CA LYS A 10 6.38 28.15 -53.04
C LYS A 10 5.03 27.78 -52.42
N ILE A 11 4.29 26.85 -53.05
CA ILE A 11 3.01 26.36 -52.53
C ILE A 11 3.26 25.40 -51.35
N PHE A 12 4.20 24.48 -51.50
CA PHE A 12 4.56 23.55 -50.43
C PHE A 12 5.15 24.26 -49.21
N SER A 13 5.99 25.29 -49.39
CA SER A 13 6.56 26.04 -48.26
C SER A 13 5.52 26.83 -47.48
N LYS A 14 4.52 27.42 -48.15
CA LYS A 14 3.43 28.14 -47.49
C LYS A 14 2.50 27.20 -46.70
N GLN A 15 2.19 26.02 -47.24
CA GLN A 15 1.34 25.05 -46.54
C GLN A 15 2.05 24.51 -45.29
N ILE A 16 3.35 24.18 -45.40
CA ILE A 16 4.17 23.76 -44.24
C ILE A 16 4.20 24.85 -43.16
N LEU A 17 4.37 26.12 -43.54
CA LEU A 17 4.38 27.24 -42.59
C LEU A 17 3.04 27.39 -41.83
N VAL A 18 1.91 27.13 -42.51
CA VAL A 18 0.57 27.17 -41.91
C VAL A 18 0.37 26.00 -40.92
N PHE A 19 0.82 24.79 -41.25
CA PHE A 19 0.70 23.65 -40.32
C PHE A 19 1.60 23.79 -39.09
N VAL A 20 2.82 24.33 -39.25
CA VAL A 20 3.73 24.61 -38.14
C VAL A 20 3.16 25.70 -37.23
N SER A 21 2.57 26.77 -37.78
CA SER A 21 1.95 27.82 -36.97
C SER A 21 0.70 27.32 -36.24
N LEU A 22 -0.13 26.49 -36.88
CA LEU A 22 -1.31 25.88 -36.23
C LEU A 22 -0.90 24.94 -35.08
N GLY A 23 0.13 24.12 -35.29
CA GLY A 23 0.69 23.25 -34.25
C GLY A 23 1.27 24.04 -33.06
N PHE A 24 1.95 25.16 -33.34
CA PHE A 24 2.48 26.03 -32.29
C PHE A 24 1.37 26.74 -31.49
N ILE A 25 0.27 27.14 -32.15
CA ILE A 25 -0.90 27.72 -31.47
C ILE A 25 -1.59 26.68 -30.57
N VAL A 26 -1.77 25.44 -31.03
CA VAL A 26 -2.32 24.36 -30.20
C VAL A 26 -1.41 24.03 -29.01
N PHE A 27 -0.10 23.99 -29.24
CA PHE A 27 0.89 23.80 -28.17
C PHE A 27 0.85 24.96 -27.14
N LEU A 28 0.75 26.21 -27.60
CA LEU A 28 0.58 27.36 -26.71
C LEU A 28 -0.76 27.33 -25.95
N ILE A 29 -1.85 26.88 -26.57
CA ILE A 29 -3.14 26.70 -25.87
C ILE A 29 -3.00 25.64 -24.78
N ILE A 30 -2.32 24.52 -25.04
CA ILE A 30 -2.06 23.48 -24.03
C ILE A 30 -1.20 24.03 -22.88
N LEU A 31 -0.16 24.82 -23.17
CA LEU A 31 0.68 25.48 -22.16
C LEU A 31 -0.09 26.54 -21.36
N LEU A 32 -0.95 27.33 -21.99
CA LEU A 32 -1.78 28.35 -21.33
C LEU A 32 -2.95 27.73 -20.54
N ASN A 33 -3.37 26.52 -20.91
CA ASN A 33 -4.42 25.75 -20.23
C ASN A 33 -3.88 24.84 -19.11
N GLN A 34 -2.58 24.91 -18.80
CA GLN A 34 -2.02 24.42 -17.53
C GLN A 34 -2.29 25.42 -16.39
N GLN A 35 -3.54 25.81 -16.20
CA GLN A 35 -3.94 26.40 -14.93
C GLN A 35 -3.89 25.27 -13.90
N PRO A 36 -3.05 25.35 -12.85
CA PRO A 36 -3.09 24.37 -11.78
C PRO A 36 -4.51 24.34 -11.21
N LEU A 37 -5.08 23.14 -11.06
CA LEU A 37 -6.37 22.94 -10.41
C LEU A 37 -6.35 23.69 -9.07
N PRO A 38 -7.40 24.46 -8.72
CA PRO A 38 -7.45 25.17 -7.45
C PRO A 38 -7.32 24.16 -6.32
N SER A 39 -6.23 24.25 -5.57
CA SER A 39 -6.01 23.47 -4.36
C SER A 39 -7.13 23.78 -3.39
N LYS A 40 -7.96 22.78 -3.08
CA LYS A 40 -8.86 22.86 -1.92
C LYS A 40 -7.97 23.02 -0.69
N GLU A 41 -7.93 24.21 -0.12
CA GLU A 41 -7.39 24.40 1.22
C GLU A 41 -8.25 23.60 2.20
N VAL A 42 -7.78 22.42 2.59
CA VAL A 42 -8.30 21.70 3.74
C VAL A 42 -7.71 22.38 4.96
N GLY A 43 -8.56 23.19 5.58
CA GLY A 43 -8.29 23.87 6.84
C GLY A 43 -7.76 22.91 7.89
N GLU A 44 -6.62 23.32 8.42
CA GLU A 44 -5.93 22.75 9.57
C GLU A 44 -6.78 22.91 10.84
N SER A 45 -7.62 21.93 11.18
CA SER A 45 -8.13 21.79 12.54
C SER A 45 -7.19 20.89 13.33
N ARG A 46 -6.22 21.52 14.01
CA ARG A 46 -5.40 20.86 15.05
C ARG A 46 -6.30 20.47 16.23
N GLU A 47 -6.44 19.16 16.40
CA GLU A 47 -6.97 18.52 17.61
C GLU A 47 -5.99 18.75 18.78
N LYS A 48 -6.45 19.42 19.85
CA LYS A 48 -5.68 19.58 21.09
C LYS A 48 -5.80 18.31 21.94
N LYS A 49 -4.65 17.66 22.18
CA LYS A 49 -4.42 16.56 23.14
C LYS A 49 -4.57 17.07 24.61
N PRO A 50 -5.01 16.23 25.57
CA PRO A 50 -5.80 16.68 26.72
C PRO A 50 -4.98 17.15 27.91
N GLU A 51 -5.61 18.08 28.64
CA GLU A 51 -5.17 18.64 29.92
C GLU A 51 -5.63 17.75 31.08
N ASN A 52 -4.76 17.69 32.06
CA ASN A 52 -4.77 16.93 33.30
C ASN A 52 -5.78 17.46 34.33
N ASN A 53 -6.48 16.56 35.02
CA ASN A 53 -6.88 16.83 36.40
C ASN A 53 -6.94 15.52 37.21
N PRO A 54 -6.22 15.40 38.34
CA PRO A 54 -6.27 14.23 39.20
C PRO A 54 -7.50 14.30 40.12
N GLU A 55 -8.48 13.42 39.90
CA GLU A 55 -9.52 13.16 40.90
C GLU A 55 -9.22 11.87 41.66
N LYS A 56 -9.11 12.07 42.97
CA LYS A 56 -8.75 11.13 44.02
C LYS A 56 -9.98 10.30 44.41
N ILE A 57 -9.87 8.97 44.36
CA ILE A 57 -10.73 8.08 45.15
C ILE A 57 -9.88 6.98 45.80
N GLN A 58 -9.67 7.11 47.12
CA GLN A 58 -9.48 6.01 48.06
C GLN A 58 -10.89 5.58 48.48
N THR A 59 -11.28 4.33 48.79
CA THR A 59 -10.71 3.28 49.64
C THR A 59 -11.72 2.10 49.52
N LYS A 60 -11.35 0.81 49.53
CA LYS A 60 -11.45 -0.13 50.67
C LYS A 60 -11.15 -1.55 50.18
N SER A 61 -10.53 -2.35 51.02
CA SER A 61 -10.15 -3.78 50.92
C SER A 61 -10.47 -4.43 52.29
N PRO A 62 -10.47 -5.76 52.52
CA PRO A 62 -10.81 -6.96 51.72
C PRO A 62 -11.80 -7.90 52.44
N ALA A 63 -12.42 -8.88 51.75
CA ALA A 63 -12.70 -10.23 52.30
C ALA A 63 -13.23 -11.26 51.27
N GLN A 64 -12.42 -12.31 51.07
CA GLN A 64 -12.75 -13.74 51.01
C GLN A 64 -13.38 -14.41 49.75
N SER A 65 -12.53 -15.28 49.18
CA SER A 65 -12.70 -16.54 48.42
C SER A 65 -14.09 -17.14 48.16
N PRO A 66 -14.23 -17.75 46.97
CA PRO A 66 -14.22 -19.21 46.88
C PRO A 66 -13.15 -19.71 45.90
N VAL A 67 -11.93 -19.92 46.42
CA VAL A 67 -10.91 -20.77 45.83
C VAL A 67 -11.32 -22.19 46.20
N LEU A 68 -11.88 -22.98 45.28
CA LEU A 68 -11.89 -24.46 45.33
C LEU A 68 -12.56 -25.09 44.09
N GLU A 69 -13.28 -24.31 43.26
CA GLU A 69 -13.93 -24.85 42.04
C GLU A 69 -13.13 -24.60 40.74
N VAL A 70 -12.02 -23.87 40.81
CA VAL A 70 -11.18 -23.50 39.64
C VAL A 70 -10.20 -24.61 39.22
N ALA A 71 -9.93 -25.60 40.08
CA ALA A 71 -8.83 -26.54 39.89
C ALA A 71 -9.07 -27.65 38.84
N LYS A 72 -10.14 -27.56 38.03
CA LYS A 72 -10.45 -28.57 37.00
C LYS A 72 -10.55 -28.03 35.57
N LYS A 73 -10.39 -26.73 35.34
CA LYS A 73 -10.23 -26.18 33.99
C LYS A 73 -8.75 -26.08 33.66
N SER A 74 -8.28 -27.14 33.00
CA SER A 74 -7.33 -27.13 31.88
C SER A 74 -6.03 -26.36 32.09
N ALA A 75 -4.90 -27.06 31.94
CA ALA A 75 -3.62 -26.44 31.62
C ALA A 75 -3.74 -25.69 30.28
N GLU A 76 -4.32 -24.50 30.30
CA GLU A 76 -4.35 -23.56 29.19
C GLU A 76 -2.92 -23.08 29.04
N LYS A 77 -2.32 -23.34 27.87
CA LYS A 77 -0.97 -22.86 27.52
C LYS A 77 -0.95 -21.36 27.82
N ILE A 78 -0.14 -20.95 28.80
CA ILE A 78 0.00 -19.55 29.18
C ILE A 78 0.53 -18.81 27.95
N LEU A 79 -0.31 -17.95 27.36
CA LEU A 79 0.09 -17.12 26.23
C LEU A 79 0.98 -15.99 26.73
N PRO A 80 1.96 -15.54 25.93
CA PRO A 80 2.78 -14.41 26.31
C PRO A 80 1.96 -13.12 26.32
N ASP A 81 2.25 -12.21 27.25
CA ASP A 81 1.61 -10.90 27.31
C ASP A 81 1.87 -10.07 26.04
N ASN A 82 3.07 -10.23 25.47
CA ASN A 82 3.49 -9.62 24.21
C ASN A 82 4.35 -10.60 23.41
N PHE A 83 4.29 -10.48 22.08
CA PHE A 83 5.13 -11.24 21.16
C PHE A 83 5.57 -10.35 20.00
N LEU A 84 6.87 -10.37 19.69
CA LEU A 84 7.45 -9.58 18.60
C LEU A 84 8.16 -10.50 17.61
N ILE A 85 7.70 -10.50 16.37
CA ILE A 85 8.41 -11.10 15.25
C ILE A 85 9.60 -10.19 14.92
N LYS A 86 10.81 -10.67 15.18
CA LYS A 86 12.04 -9.87 15.00
C LYS A 86 12.50 -9.87 13.56
N ASN A 87 13.15 -8.78 13.14
CA ASN A 87 13.83 -8.67 11.85
C ASN A 87 12.89 -8.90 10.65
N VAL A 88 11.65 -8.42 10.76
CA VAL A 88 10.73 -8.36 9.62
C VAL A 88 11.17 -7.18 8.74
N PRO A 89 11.54 -7.42 7.46
CA PRO A 89 11.93 -6.35 6.56
C PRO A 89 10.72 -5.48 6.23
N PHE A 90 10.89 -4.17 6.18
CA PHE A 90 9.79 -3.25 5.89
C PHE A 90 9.84 -2.67 4.48
N ILE A 91 8.66 -2.43 3.90
CA ILE A 91 8.48 -1.57 2.74
C ILE A 91 7.13 -0.86 2.78
N SER A 92 7.05 0.35 2.25
CA SER A 92 5.77 1.03 1.99
C SER A 92 5.13 0.52 0.70
N GLN A 93 3.79 0.50 0.63
CA GLN A 93 3.04 0.27 -0.61
C GLN A 93 3.33 1.29 -1.72
N ALA A 94 3.88 2.45 -1.35
CA ALA A 94 4.39 3.46 -2.27
C ALA A 94 5.91 3.66 -2.03
N PRO A 95 6.78 2.70 -2.42
CA PRO A 95 8.19 2.71 -2.04
C PRO A 95 8.94 3.99 -2.46
N LYS A 96 8.53 4.56 -3.59
CA LYS A 96 9.10 5.80 -4.16
C LYS A 96 8.34 7.07 -3.73
N LYS A 97 7.42 6.97 -2.77
CA LYS A 97 6.52 8.04 -2.32
C LYS A 97 5.58 8.56 -3.41
N ILE A 98 5.31 7.74 -4.42
CA ILE A 98 4.37 8.02 -5.50
C ILE A 98 3.07 7.31 -5.17
N TRP A 99 1.98 8.07 -5.03
CA TRP A 99 0.65 7.57 -4.62
C TRP A 99 -0.34 7.65 -5.79
N ASP A 100 0.08 7.12 -6.94
CA ASP A 100 -0.80 6.92 -8.09
C ASP A 100 -1.81 5.79 -7.83
N ASP A 101 -2.72 5.57 -8.77
CA ASP A 101 -3.81 4.61 -8.64
C ASP A 101 -3.31 3.19 -8.35
N LEU A 102 -2.14 2.82 -8.90
CA LEU A 102 -1.52 1.53 -8.61
C LEU A 102 -1.07 1.47 -7.16
N HIS A 103 -0.32 2.45 -6.67
CA HIS A 103 0.26 2.36 -5.32
C HIS A 103 -0.77 2.59 -4.21
N ARG A 104 -1.91 3.25 -4.48
CA ARG A 104 -2.99 3.42 -3.48
C ARG A 104 -3.65 2.10 -3.10
N GLU A 105 -3.72 1.16 -4.03
CA GLU A 105 -4.31 -0.15 -3.83
C GLU A 105 -3.26 -1.25 -3.54
N ALA A 106 -1.97 -0.89 -3.44
CA ALA A 106 -0.88 -1.87 -3.39
C ALA A 106 -0.55 -2.46 -1.97
N CYS A 107 -1.52 -2.48 -1.06
CA CYS A 107 -1.27 -2.85 0.35
C CYS A 107 -0.96 -4.34 0.50
N GLU A 108 -1.73 -5.19 -0.20
CA GLU A 108 -1.65 -6.63 -0.16
C GLU A 108 -0.36 -7.15 -0.80
N GLU A 109 0.08 -6.54 -1.89
CA GLU A 109 1.34 -6.82 -2.60
C GLU A 109 2.52 -6.48 -1.71
N ALA A 110 2.51 -5.28 -1.11
CA ALA A 110 3.58 -4.85 -0.20
C ALA A 110 3.69 -5.79 1.01
N THR A 111 2.56 -6.17 1.61
CA THR A 111 2.51 -7.10 2.74
C THR A 111 3.02 -8.49 2.35
N LEU A 112 2.68 -8.97 1.15
CA LEU A 112 3.15 -10.26 0.64
C LEU A 112 4.65 -10.25 0.36
N ILE A 113 5.19 -9.15 -0.18
CA ILE A 113 6.64 -8.96 -0.37
C ILE A 113 7.38 -8.99 0.97
N ILE A 114 6.84 -8.34 2.00
CA ILE A 114 7.39 -8.39 3.37
C ILE A 114 7.43 -9.83 3.87
N ALA A 115 6.30 -10.55 3.78
CA ALA A 115 6.20 -11.94 4.22
C ALA A 115 7.18 -12.85 3.46
N LYS A 116 7.29 -12.70 2.14
CA LYS A 116 8.24 -13.47 1.31
C LYS A 116 9.68 -13.24 1.76
N ASN A 117 10.09 -11.99 1.92
CA ASN A 117 11.45 -11.67 2.35
C ASN A 117 11.74 -12.20 3.77
N TYR A 118 10.75 -12.13 4.67
CA TYR A 118 10.87 -12.73 5.98
C TYR A 118 11.05 -14.25 5.91
N LEU A 119 10.27 -14.96 5.10
CA LEU A 119 10.38 -16.42 4.94
C LEU A 119 11.70 -16.83 4.25
N ASP A 120 12.24 -16.00 3.37
CA ASP A 120 13.50 -16.25 2.66
C ASP A 120 14.77 -15.99 3.49
N ASN A 121 14.63 -15.67 4.78
CA ASN A 121 15.74 -15.24 5.62
C ASN A 121 16.42 -13.94 5.17
N ASN A 122 15.74 -13.09 4.39
CA ASN A 122 16.17 -11.72 4.20
C ASN A 122 15.80 -10.91 5.45
N ARG A 123 16.82 -10.46 6.18
CA ARG A 123 16.71 -9.80 7.49
C ARG A 123 17.13 -8.33 7.43
N ALA A 124 17.20 -7.74 6.24
CA ALA A 124 17.39 -6.30 6.10
C ALA A 124 16.26 -5.56 6.85
N SER A 125 16.57 -4.43 7.48
CA SER A 125 15.54 -3.62 8.15
C SER A 125 14.53 -3.04 7.14
N GLU A 126 15.00 -2.70 5.95
CA GLU A 126 14.21 -2.13 4.87
C GLU A 126 14.49 -2.86 3.55
N ILE A 127 13.45 -3.00 2.75
CA ILE A 127 13.55 -3.45 1.36
C ILE A 127 13.86 -2.21 0.52
N ASN A 128 14.86 -2.31 -0.36
CA ASN A 128 15.23 -1.23 -1.26
C ASN A 128 14.01 -0.75 -2.09
N ALA A 129 13.79 0.57 -2.12
CA ALA A 129 12.62 1.17 -2.74
C ALA A 129 12.48 0.86 -4.24
N GLN A 130 13.58 0.80 -4.99
CA GLN A 130 13.56 0.46 -6.42
C GLN A 130 13.20 -1.01 -6.63
N VAL A 131 13.78 -1.90 -5.83
CA VAL A 131 13.48 -3.34 -5.88
C VAL A 131 12.03 -3.60 -5.52
N GLY A 132 11.52 -2.99 -4.45
CA GLY A 132 10.15 -3.22 -4.04
C GLY A 132 9.10 -2.61 -4.96
N ASP A 133 9.33 -1.41 -5.51
CA ASP A 133 8.44 -0.82 -6.54
C ASP A 133 8.37 -1.73 -7.77
N LYS A 134 9.49 -2.33 -8.15
CA LYS A 134 9.54 -3.30 -9.25
C LYS A 134 8.74 -4.56 -8.93
N GLU A 135 8.87 -5.11 -7.72
CA GLU A 135 8.12 -6.31 -7.34
C GLU A 135 6.62 -6.05 -7.16
N ILE A 136 6.22 -4.89 -6.63
CA ILE A 136 4.80 -4.49 -6.60
C ILE A 136 4.24 -4.50 -8.02
N LYS A 137 4.89 -3.81 -8.96
CA LYS A 137 4.44 -3.75 -10.36
C LYS A 137 4.37 -5.12 -11.03
N LYS A 138 5.28 -6.03 -10.67
CA LYS A 138 5.25 -7.42 -11.17
C LYS A 138 4.02 -8.17 -10.65
N ILE A 139 3.68 -8.02 -9.37
CA ILE A 139 2.50 -8.65 -8.78
C ILE A 139 1.23 -8.05 -9.40
N VAL A 140 1.16 -6.73 -9.54
CA VAL A 140 0.04 -6.04 -10.18
C VAL A 140 -0.17 -6.52 -11.62
N ALA A 141 0.89 -6.60 -12.41
CA ALA A 141 0.80 -7.11 -13.78
C ALA A 141 0.27 -8.56 -13.83
N TRP A 142 0.65 -9.40 -12.86
CA TRP A 142 0.11 -10.75 -12.74
C TRP A 142 -1.40 -10.73 -12.45
N GLN A 143 -1.88 -9.83 -11.60
CA GLN A 143 -3.32 -9.68 -11.34
C GLN A 143 -4.09 -9.19 -12.57
N GLU A 144 -3.55 -8.22 -13.30
CA GLU A 144 -4.15 -7.75 -14.55
C GLU A 144 -4.28 -8.90 -15.56
N GLU A 145 -3.25 -9.72 -15.70
CA GLU A 145 -3.25 -10.88 -16.61
C GLU A 145 -4.23 -11.98 -16.16
N ASN A 146 -4.31 -12.27 -14.85
CA ASN A 146 -5.02 -13.45 -14.35
C ASN A 146 -6.45 -13.16 -13.86
N TRP A 147 -6.72 -11.94 -13.41
CA TRP A 147 -8.00 -11.52 -12.84
C TRP A 147 -8.64 -10.34 -13.58
N GLY A 148 -7.96 -9.79 -14.59
CA GLY A 148 -8.51 -8.75 -15.46
C GLY A 148 -8.44 -7.34 -14.88
N GLY A 149 -7.67 -7.13 -13.80
CA GLY A 149 -7.46 -5.80 -13.22
C GLY A 149 -6.69 -5.83 -11.90
N HIS A 150 -6.53 -4.64 -11.31
CA HIS A 150 -5.92 -4.39 -10.00
C HIS A 150 -6.95 -3.69 -9.11
N PHE A 151 -7.22 -4.26 -7.94
CA PHE A 151 -8.29 -3.85 -7.03
C PHE A 151 -8.08 -4.47 -5.64
N ASP A 152 -8.74 -3.92 -4.61
CA ASP A 152 -8.76 -4.47 -3.25
C ASP A 152 -9.05 -5.97 -3.22
N LEU A 153 -8.20 -6.73 -2.51
CA LEU A 153 -8.28 -8.18 -2.50
C LEU A 153 -8.91 -8.72 -1.21
N SER A 154 -9.84 -9.65 -1.36
CA SER A 154 -10.25 -10.51 -0.23
C SER A 154 -9.08 -11.38 0.26
N LEU A 155 -9.10 -11.81 1.52
CA LEU A 155 -8.09 -12.73 2.08
C LEU A 155 -7.91 -14.02 1.26
N LYS A 156 -8.99 -14.53 0.64
CA LYS A 156 -8.92 -15.70 -0.26
C LYS A 156 -8.07 -15.42 -1.50
N LYS A 157 -8.18 -14.22 -2.07
CA LYS A 157 -7.37 -13.78 -3.21
C LYS A 157 -5.92 -13.51 -2.83
N VAL A 158 -5.68 -12.92 -1.66
CA VAL A 158 -4.31 -12.77 -1.13
C VAL A 158 -3.64 -14.13 -0.93
N LYS A 159 -4.35 -15.12 -0.38
CA LYS A 159 -3.87 -16.50 -0.27
C LYS A 159 -3.52 -17.10 -1.64
N GLU A 160 -4.44 -16.98 -2.61
CA GLU A 160 -4.20 -17.46 -3.99
C GLU A 160 -2.96 -16.80 -4.58
N MET A 161 -2.80 -15.48 -4.43
CA MET A 161 -1.65 -14.72 -4.89
C MET A 161 -0.34 -15.18 -4.25
N ALA A 162 -0.32 -15.40 -2.92
CA ALA A 162 0.83 -15.90 -2.19
C ALA A 162 1.31 -17.28 -2.69
N GLU A 163 0.36 -18.18 -2.93
CA GLU A 163 0.62 -19.53 -3.42
C GLU A 163 1.08 -19.51 -4.89
N LYS A 164 0.43 -18.70 -5.74
CA LYS A 164 0.72 -18.67 -7.18
C LYS A 164 2.01 -17.96 -7.53
N ILE A 165 2.32 -16.83 -6.87
CA ILE A 165 3.50 -16.01 -7.20
C ILE A 165 4.74 -16.52 -6.48
N TYR A 166 4.61 -16.93 -5.22
CA TYR A 166 5.75 -17.27 -4.37
C TYR A 166 5.79 -18.71 -3.87
N GLY A 167 4.75 -19.51 -4.13
CA GLY A 167 4.69 -20.89 -3.60
C GLY A 167 4.60 -20.94 -2.07
N ILE A 168 4.19 -19.84 -1.43
CA ILE A 168 4.05 -19.79 0.03
C ILE A 168 2.79 -20.56 0.41
N LYS A 169 2.92 -21.55 1.29
CA LYS A 169 1.76 -22.19 1.91
C LYS A 169 1.07 -21.19 2.84
N SER A 170 -0.20 -20.92 2.58
CA SER A 170 -0.96 -19.91 3.33
C SER A 170 -2.30 -20.46 3.83
N GLU A 171 -2.79 -19.90 4.93
CA GLU A 171 -4.10 -20.21 5.49
C GLU A 171 -4.84 -18.91 5.83
N VAL A 172 -6.17 -18.97 5.75
CA VAL A 172 -7.05 -17.90 6.23
C VAL A 172 -7.60 -18.43 7.55
N ALA A 173 -7.28 -17.74 8.65
CA ALA A 173 -7.73 -18.09 9.99
C ALA A 173 -8.87 -17.15 10.41
N ASP A 174 -9.89 -17.73 11.04
CA ASP A 174 -10.93 -16.96 11.72
C ASP A 174 -10.38 -16.49 13.08
N ILE A 175 -10.45 -15.19 13.33
CA ILE A 175 -9.94 -14.56 14.55
C ILE A 175 -11.12 -14.01 15.34
N GLU A 176 -11.38 -14.56 16.52
CA GLU A 176 -12.44 -14.04 17.40
C GLU A 176 -11.91 -12.96 18.32
N ASN A 177 -10.66 -13.10 18.77
CA ASN A 177 -10.00 -12.17 19.69
C ASN A 177 -8.47 -12.17 19.51
N SER A 178 -7.79 -11.29 20.24
CA SER A 178 -6.33 -11.13 20.13
C SER A 178 -5.52 -12.33 20.62
N ASP A 179 -6.09 -13.20 21.47
CA ASP A 179 -5.39 -14.40 21.93
C ASP A 179 -5.28 -15.45 20.82
N ASP A 180 -6.19 -15.47 19.85
CA ASP A 180 -6.06 -16.33 18.66
C ASP A 180 -4.86 -15.92 17.80
N ILE A 181 -4.65 -14.60 17.63
CA ILE A 181 -3.47 -14.08 16.94
C ILE A 181 -2.19 -14.48 17.70
N LYS A 182 -2.15 -14.32 19.03
CA LYS A 182 -1.00 -14.71 19.86
C LYS A 182 -0.68 -16.20 19.72
N LYS A 183 -1.71 -17.07 19.75
CA LYS A 183 -1.54 -18.51 19.54
C LYS A 183 -0.86 -18.82 18.21
N ILE A 184 -1.23 -18.11 17.14
CA ILE A 184 -0.68 -18.30 15.80
C ILE A 184 0.76 -17.78 15.72
N VAL A 185 1.01 -16.54 16.15
CA VAL A 185 2.32 -15.91 15.93
C VAL A 185 3.39 -16.37 16.91
N SER A 186 3.00 -16.86 18.10
CA SER A 186 3.92 -17.38 19.12
C SER A 186 4.02 -18.91 19.16
N ALA A 187 3.48 -19.60 18.15
CA ALA A 187 3.60 -21.06 18.01
C ALA A 187 5.04 -21.46 17.66
#